data_AF-A0A0B7IXX4-F1
#
_entry.id   AF-A0A0B7IXX4-F1
#
_cell.length_a   1.000
_cell.length_b   1.000
_cell.length_c   1.000
_cell.angle_alpha   90.00
_cell.angle_beta   90.00
_cell.angle_gamma   90.00
#
_symmetry.space_group_name_H-M   'P 1'
#
loop_
_entity.id
_entity.type
_entity.pdbx_description
1 polymer ?
#
loop_
_entity_poly.entity_id
_entity_poly.type
_entity_poly.pdbx_seq_one_letter_code
_entity_poly.pdbx_strand_id
1 'polypeptide(L)' 'MAAWQILQYSAHLDPDFIGIEIFKELFLIDEEKLQEPIKRLEALSIMNLTYQNGQAGLQLHRLMQSTVKRYVDKRNMQ' A
#
# COMPACT_ATOMS: atom_id res chain seq x y z
N MET A 1 4.78 -9.42 -7.61
CA MET A 1 4.62 -9.93 -6.23
C MET A 1 4.56 -8.80 -5.21
N ALA A 2 5.46 -7.81 -5.26
CA ALA A 2 5.49 -6.68 -4.32
C ALA A 2 4.18 -5.85 -4.22
N ALA A 3 3.49 -5.58 -5.34
CA ALA A 3 2.26 -4.75 -5.32
C ALA A 3 1.12 -5.37 -4.48
N TRP A 4 0.94 -6.69 -4.53
CA TRP A 4 -0.06 -7.37 -3.71
C TRP A 4 0.30 -7.32 -2.24
N GLN A 5 1.56 -7.54 -1.89
CA GLN A 5 2.03 -7.45 -0.51
C GLN A 5 1.85 -6.04 0.05
N ILE A 6 2.26 -4.99 -0.68
CA ILE A 6 2.00 -3.58 -0.32
C ILE A 6 0.52 -3.39 -0.03
N LEU A 7 -0.36 -3.84 -0.94
CA LEU A 7 -1.80 -3.68 -0.78
C LEU A 7 -2.36 -4.40 0.47
N GLN A 8 -1.88 -5.61 0.77
CA GLN A 8 -2.30 -6.37 1.97
C GLN A 8 -1.90 -5.66 3.27
N TYR A 9 -0.67 -5.14 3.35
CA TYR A 9 -0.21 -4.41 4.53
C TYR A 9 -0.96 -3.09 4.66
N SER A 10 -1.06 -2.32 3.58
CA SER A 10 -1.76 -1.03 3.57
C SER A 10 -3.23 -1.13 3.98
N ALA A 11 -3.89 -2.27 3.74
CA ALA A 11 -5.28 -2.49 4.16
C ALA A 11 -5.49 -2.41 5.69
N HIS A 12 -4.42 -2.53 6.47
CA HIS A 12 -4.42 -2.50 7.94
C HIS A 12 -3.89 -1.19 8.52
N LEU A 13 -3.47 -0.24 7.68
CA LEU A 13 -2.91 1.06 8.07
C LEU A 13 -3.93 2.19 7.85
N ASP A 14 -3.58 3.40 8.26
CA ASP A 14 -4.35 4.61 7.97
C ASP A 14 -4.43 4.81 6.44
N PRO A 15 -5.62 4.79 5.82
CA PRO A 15 -5.75 4.87 4.38
C PRO A 15 -5.44 6.27 3.83
N ASP A 16 -5.52 7.31 4.66
CA ASP A 16 -5.35 8.68 4.20
C ASP A 16 -3.86 9.04 4.04
N PHE A 17 -2.96 8.36 4.76
CA PHE A 17 -1.52 8.49 4.59
C PHE A 17 -0.72 7.29 5.11
N ILE A 18 0.09 6.71 4.22
CA ILE A 18 1.03 5.62 4.54
C ILE A 18 2.43 6.04 4.06
N GLY A 19 3.33 6.33 4.98
CA GLY A 19 4.69 6.73 4.62
C GLY A 19 5.43 5.64 3.85
N ILE A 20 6.10 6.00 2.74
CA ILE A 20 6.79 5.02 1.86
C ILE A 20 7.88 4.24 2.61
N GLU A 21 8.51 4.89 3.60
CA GLU A 21 9.58 4.29 4.42
C GLU A 21 9.16 2.97 5.08
N ILE A 22 7.89 2.81 5.48
CA ILE A 22 7.42 1.57 6.10
C ILE A 22 7.60 0.37 5.16
N PHE A 23 7.45 0.55 3.85
CA PHE A 23 7.60 -0.52 2.88
C PHE A 23 9.06 -0.86 2.61
N LYS A 24 9.96 0.12 2.71
CA LYS A 24 11.41 -0.13 2.64
C LYS A 24 11.85 -1.00 3.80
N GLU A 25 11.40 -0.68 5.01
CA GLU A 25 11.68 -1.45 6.22
C GLU A 25 11.05 -2.85 6.19
N LEU A 26 9.76 -2.96 5.81
CA LEU A 26 9.04 -4.23 5.81
C LEU A 26 9.50 -5.22 4.74
N PHE A 27 9.88 -4.73 3.56
CA PHE A 27 10.24 -5.58 2.43
C PHE A 27 11.75 -5.67 2.19
N LEU A 28 12.57 -4.93 2.95
CA LEU A 28 14.03 -4.87 2.77
C LEU A 28 14.42 -4.55 1.32
N ILE A 29 13.70 -3.60 0.70
CA ILE A 29 13.92 -3.14 -0.67
C ILE A 29 14.12 -1.64 -0.73
N ASP A 30 14.97 -1.21 -1.65
CA ASP A 30 15.22 0.21 -1.91
C ASP A 30 14.04 0.89 -2.61
N GLU A 31 14.02 2.23 -2.55
CA GLU A 31 12.97 3.05 -3.13
C GLU A 31 12.75 2.80 -4.62
N GLU A 32 13.83 2.62 -5.39
CA GLU A 32 13.76 2.37 -6.84
C GLU A 32 12.93 1.11 -7.14
N LYS A 33 13.06 0.08 -6.31
CA LYS A 33 12.31 -1.18 -6.45
C LYS A 33 10.85 -1.06 -6.00
N LEU A 34 10.52 -0.06 -5.18
CA LEU A 34 9.13 0.26 -4.79
C LEU A 34 8.37 1.04 -5.86
N GLN A 35 9.07 1.76 -6.74
CA GLN A 35 8.43 2.57 -7.78
C GLN A 35 7.55 1.74 -8.72
N GLU A 36 8.02 0.57 -9.12
CA GLU A 36 7.31 -0.31 -10.06
C GLU A 36 5.96 -0.82 -9.50
N PRO A 37 5.89 -1.40 -8.30
CA PRO A 37 4.61 -1.83 -7.73
C PRO A 37 3.70 -0.65 -7.35
N ILE A 38 4.25 0.48 -6.88
CA ILE A 38 3.45 1.68 -6.59
C ILE A 38 2.79 2.19 -7.87
N LYS A 39 3.55 2.37 -8.95
CA LYS A 39 3.00 2.80 -10.26
C LYS A 39 1.92 1.87 -10.78
N ARG A 40 2.04 0.55 -10.57
CA ARG A 40 0.97 -0.39 -10.93
C ARG A 40 -0.31 -0.15 -10.11
N LEU A 41 -0.18 0.07 -8.81
CA LEU A 41 -1.34 0.34 -7.94
C LEU A 41 -1.98 1.70 -8.26
N GLU A 42 -1.18 2.70 -8.62
CA GLU A 42 -1.65 4.01 -9.12
C GLU A 42 -2.39 3.89 -10.46
N ALA A 43 -1.83 3.15 -11.42
CA ALA A 43 -2.48 2.92 -12.71
C ALA A 43 -3.85 2.24 -12.59
N LEU A 44 -4.06 1.48 -11.52
CA LEU A 44 -5.33 0.83 -11.18
C LEU A 44 -6.25 1.69 -10.31
N SER A 45 -5.86 2.93 -9.97
CA SER A 45 -6.58 3.81 -9.04
C SER A 45 -6.83 3.19 -7.66
N ILE A 46 -5.95 2.26 -7.25
CA ILE A 46 -6.03 1.60 -5.94
C ILE A 46 -5.36 2.47 -4.87
N MET A 47 -4.21 3.05 -5.21
CA MET A 47 -3.46 3.98 -4.37
C MET A 47 -3.08 5.21 -5.18
N ASN A 48 -2.76 6.29 -4.48
CA ASN A 48 -2.17 7.49 -5.08
C ASN A 48 -0.94 7.92 -4.28
N LEU A 49 0.08 8.45 -4.95
CA LEU A 49 1.14 9.20 -4.28
C LEU A 49 0.55 10.48 -3.67
N THR A 50 0.89 10.74 -2.41
CA THR A 50 0.47 11.94 -1.68
C THR A 50 1.64 12.50 -0.88
N TYR A 51 1.50 13.75 -0.43
CA TYR A 51 2.50 14.43 0.39
C TYR A 51 1.84 15.01 1.64
N GLN A 52 2.39 14.71 2.80
CA GLN A 52 2.00 15.33 4.06
C GLN A 52 3.25 15.83 4.79
N ASN A 53 3.23 17.09 5.22
CA ASN A 53 4.36 17.72 5.93
C ASN A 53 5.71 17.59 5.19
N GLY A 54 5.70 17.60 3.86
CA GLY A 54 6.89 17.44 3.02
C GLY A 54 7.39 16.00 2.86
N GLN A 55 6.71 15.02 3.43
CA GLN A 55 7.02 13.59 3.31
C GLN A 55 6.15 12.92 2.25
N ALA A 56 6.77 12.12 1.40
CA ALA A 56 6.08 11.30 0.41
C ALA A 56 5.41 10.08 1.08
N GLY A 57 4.15 9.85 0.74
CA GLY A 57 3.36 8.74 1.23
C GLY A 57 2.41 8.22 0.16
N LEU A 58 1.66 7.18 0.52
CA LEU A 58 0.62 6.59 -0.29
C LEU A 58 -0.72 6.79 0.39
N GLN A 59 -1.72 7.19 -0.39
CA GLN A 59 -3.12 7.17 0.01
C GLN A 59 -3.77 5.92 -0.59
N LEU A 60 -4.46 5.12 0.23
CA LEU A 60 -5.22 3.95 -0.21
C LEU A 60 -6.69 4.31 -0.36
N HIS A 61 -7.29 3.98 -1.51
CA HIS A 61 -8.71 4.18 -1.71
C HIS A 61 -9.52 3.38 -0.67
N ARG A 62 -10.41 4.04 0.09
CA ARG A 62 -11.13 3.42 1.23
C ARG A 62 -11.96 2.19 0.86
N LEU A 63 -12.55 2.17 -0.33
CA LEU A 63 -13.24 0.97 -0.84
C LEU A 63 -12.27 -0.20 -1.04
N MET A 64 -11.06 0.08 -1.52
CA MET A 64 -10.02 -0.94 -1.70
C MET A 64 -9.51 -1.45 -0.35
N GLN A 65 -9.31 -0.55 0.63
CA GLN A 65 -8.95 -0.94 2.00
C GLN A 65 -9.93 -1.96 2.59
N SER A 66 -11.24 -1.63 2.60
CA SER A 66 -12.27 -2.53 3.14
C SER A 66 -12.40 -3.84 2.35
N THR A 67 -12.16 -3.82 1.04
CA THR A 67 -12.25 -5.01 0.18
C THR A 67 -11.07 -5.94 0.42
N VAL A 68 -9.85 -5.39 0.48
CA VAL A 68 -8.62 -6.16 0.70
C VAL A 68 -8.59 -6.71 2.12
N LYS A 69 -8.95 -5.92 3.13
CA LYS A 69 -8.99 -6.37 4.53
C LYS A 69 -9.91 -7.60 4.67
N ARG A 70 -11.13 -7.53 4.12
CA ARG A 70 -12.07 -8.68 4.11
C ARG A 70 -11.51 -9.90 3.38
N TYR A 71 -10.78 -9.70 2.28
CA TYR A 71 -10.17 -10.80 1.54
C TYR A 71 -9.07 -11.49 2.35
N VAL A 72 -8.17 -10.71 2.96
CA VAL A 72 -7.07 -11.20 3.78
C VAL A 72 -7.59 -11.92 5.03
N ASP A 73 -8.54 -11.32 5.75
CA ASP A 73 -9.13 -11.90 6.96
C ASP A 73 -9.78 -13.26 6.68
N LYS A 74 -10.55 -13.37 5.58
CA LYS A 74 -11.17 -14.64 5.18
C LYS A 74 -10.16 -15.74 4.86
N ARG A 75 -9.02 -15.39 4.28
CA ARG A 75 -7.95 -16.36 3.97
C ARG A 75 -7.16 -16.79 5.20
N ASN A 76 -7.03 -15.93 6.21
CA ASN A 76 -6.32 -16.26 7.45
C ASN A 76 -7.14 -17.10 8.42
N MET A 77 -8.46 -17.21 8.20
CA MET A 77 -9.39 -18.06 8.98
C MET A 77 -9.56 -19.47 8.39
N GLN A 78 -8.89 -19.78 7.28
CA GLN A 78 -8.88 -21.11 6.63
C GLN A 78 -7.58 -21.84 6.95
#